data_AF-A0A6V7U2A4-F1
#
_entry.id   AF-A0A6V7U2A4-F1
#
_cell.length_a   1.000
_cell.length_b   1.000
_cell.length_c   1.000
_cell.angle_alpha   90.00
_cell.angle_beta   90.00
_cell.angle_gamma   90.00
#
_symmetry.space_group_name_H-M   'P 1'
#
loop_
_entity.id
_entity.type
_entity.pdbx_description
1 polymer ?
#
loop_
_entity_poly.entity_id
_entity_poly.type
_entity_poly.pdbx_seq_one_letter_code
_entity_poly.pdbx_strand_id
1 'polypeptide(L)'
;MKKGSVQNLMFFIAESLRAFLIEHQLPLDNKFPIGFTFSYPCVHNNLTSATLIKWTKGFCAYGYTGKDIVEVFRDACSLVKLEIGTITLINDTVGTLLACSLNDNSCSVGLVVATGFNIAYMERVGNILKLKSLHKNGNKEICLNTEVGAFGDDGKIDDYKTKFDVLLDNNSINKGNQTFEKMISGMYLVSLRLNLQPGLPLGYSNVENTGKIKIVEGVI
;
A
#
# COMPACT_ATOMS: atom_id res chain seq x y z
N MET A 1 12.90 -7.16 -10.25
CA MET A 1 11.89 -7.77 -9.35
C MET A 1 12.58 -8.29 -8.10
N LYS A 2 12.05 -7.98 -6.91
CA LYS A 2 12.52 -8.55 -5.64
C LYS A 2 11.84 -9.90 -5.44
N LYS A 3 12.62 -10.99 -5.41
CA LYS A 3 12.15 -12.38 -5.36
C LYS A 3 12.63 -13.07 -4.08
N GLY A 4 11.83 -13.98 -3.53
CA GLY A 4 12.12 -14.75 -2.32
C GLY A 4 10.86 -15.46 -1.81
N SER A 5 10.96 -16.28 -0.76
CA SER A 5 9.76 -16.87 -0.14
C SER A 5 9.06 -15.85 0.76
N VAL A 6 7.74 -15.94 0.88
CA VAL A 6 6.99 -15.12 1.85
C VAL A 6 7.45 -15.40 3.30
N GLN A 7 7.86 -16.64 3.61
CA GLN A 7 8.39 -17.00 4.91
C GLN A 7 9.71 -16.28 5.22
N ASN A 8 10.64 -16.20 4.26
CA ASN A 8 11.90 -15.49 4.48
C ASN A 8 11.66 -13.99 4.66
N LEU A 9 10.70 -13.41 3.93
CA LEU A 9 10.30 -12.02 4.11
C LEU A 9 9.76 -11.79 5.54
N MET A 10 8.83 -12.62 6.01
CA MET A 10 8.25 -12.47 7.34
C MET A 10 9.27 -12.75 8.45
N PHE A 11 10.16 -13.72 8.25
CA PHE A 11 11.27 -14.00 9.16
C PHE A 11 12.22 -12.79 9.29
N PHE A 12 12.57 -12.17 8.17
CA PHE A 12 13.38 -10.94 8.17
C PHE A 12 12.68 -9.80 8.94
N ILE A 13 11.36 -9.62 8.76
CA ILE A 13 10.59 -8.62 9.50
C ILE A 13 10.57 -8.94 11.00
N ALA A 14 10.39 -10.22 11.38
CA ALA A 14 10.37 -10.65 12.77
C ALA A 14 11.74 -10.47 13.46
N GLU A 15 12.85 -10.81 12.80
CA GLU A 15 14.20 -10.52 13.30
C GLU A 15 14.45 -9.02 13.45
N SER A 16 13.97 -8.21 12.50
CA SER A 16 14.07 -6.75 12.58
C SER A 16 13.31 -6.19 13.78
N LEU A 17 12.09 -6.69 14.03
CA LEU A 17 11.30 -6.32 15.20
C LEU A 17 12.00 -6.74 16.50
N ARG A 18 12.59 -7.94 16.53
CA ARG A 18 13.35 -8.42 17.70
C ARG A 18 14.56 -7.54 17.98
N ALA A 19 15.32 -7.20 16.94
CA ALA A 19 16.47 -6.31 17.06
C ALA A 19 16.06 -4.94 17.62
N PHE A 20 14.95 -4.37 17.13
CA PHE A 20 14.39 -3.12 17.63
C PHE A 20 14.04 -3.19 19.14
N LEU A 21 13.37 -4.26 19.58
CA LEU A 21 13.02 -4.41 21.00
C LEU A 21 14.28 -4.52 21.88
N ILE A 22 15.30 -5.26 21.43
CA ILE A 22 16.59 -5.38 22.15
C ILE A 22 17.28 -4.01 22.23
N GLU A 23 17.39 -3.30 21.11
CA GLU A 23 18.03 -1.98 21.02
C GLU A 23 17.38 -0.97 21.98
N HIS A 24 16.06 -0.99 22.09
CA HIS A 24 15.29 -0.11 22.96
C HIS A 24 15.07 -0.66 24.39
N GLN A 25 15.72 -1.77 24.75
CA GLN A 25 15.62 -2.40 26.08
C GLN A 25 14.17 -2.73 26.48
N LEU A 26 13.36 -3.11 25.48
CA LEU A 26 11.98 -3.53 25.68
C LEU A 26 11.91 -5.05 25.91
N PRO A 27 10.99 -5.52 26.77
CA PRO A 27 10.83 -6.94 27.06
C PRO A 27 10.39 -7.73 25.82
N LEU A 28 11.02 -8.88 25.57
CA LEU A 28 10.71 -9.76 24.42
C LEU A 28 9.52 -10.71 24.68
N ASP A 29 9.19 -10.90 25.94
CA ASP A 29 8.10 -11.73 26.47
C ASP A 29 6.82 -10.92 26.72
N ASN A 30 6.86 -9.61 26.52
CA ASN A 30 5.67 -8.79 26.64
C ASN A 30 4.85 -8.87 25.35
N LYS A 31 3.59 -9.30 25.48
CA LYS A 31 2.65 -9.53 24.37
C LYS A 31 2.13 -8.22 23.78
N PHE A 32 3.03 -7.43 23.20
CA PHE A 32 2.70 -6.15 22.58
C PHE A 32 1.67 -6.33 21.45
N PRO A 33 0.60 -5.51 21.40
CA PRO A 33 -0.24 -5.42 20.22
C PRO A 33 0.54 -4.78 19.08
N ILE A 34 0.42 -5.32 17.87
CA ILE A 34 1.12 -4.85 16.67
C ILE A 34 0.11 -4.38 15.64
N GLY A 35 0.25 -3.12 15.19
CA GLY A 35 -0.33 -2.65 13.95
C GLY A 35 0.59 -3.01 12.79
N PHE A 36 0.19 -3.99 11.97
CA PHE A 36 0.97 -4.42 10.81
C PHE A 36 0.44 -3.75 9.55
N THR A 37 1.05 -2.63 9.18
CA THR A 37 0.76 -1.94 7.92
C THR A 37 1.35 -2.74 6.75
N PHE A 38 0.49 -3.35 5.96
CA PHE A 38 0.85 -4.19 4.82
C PHE A 38 0.23 -3.65 3.54
N SER A 39 1.01 -2.85 2.82
CA SER A 39 0.58 -2.05 1.66
C SER A 39 0.43 -2.84 0.36
N TYR A 40 -0.28 -3.97 0.42
CA TYR A 40 -0.58 -4.82 -0.74
C TYR A 40 -2.05 -5.23 -0.74
N PRO A 41 -2.65 -5.50 -1.91
CA PRO A 41 -4.05 -5.88 -2.00
C PRO A 41 -4.35 -7.20 -1.27
N CYS A 42 -5.16 -7.14 -0.22
CA CYS A 42 -5.53 -8.30 0.59
C CYS A 42 -7.05 -8.47 0.67
N VAL A 43 -7.51 -9.72 0.75
CA VAL A 43 -8.87 -10.06 1.19
C VAL A 43 -8.85 -10.19 2.70
N HIS A 44 -9.52 -9.28 3.39
CA HIS A 44 -9.67 -9.33 4.85
C HIS A 44 -10.85 -10.23 5.22
N ASN A 45 -10.60 -11.25 6.04
CA ASN A 45 -11.66 -11.99 6.73
C ASN A 45 -12.11 -11.22 7.98
N ASN A 46 -11.16 -10.61 8.67
CA ASN A 46 -11.35 -9.69 9.79
C ASN A 46 -10.08 -8.81 9.96
N LEU A 47 -10.01 -8.02 11.03
CA LEU A 47 -8.87 -7.13 11.30
C LEU A 47 -7.54 -7.88 11.58
N THR A 48 -7.61 -9.14 11.97
CA THR A 48 -6.44 -9.96 12.37
C THR A 48 -6.23 -11.14 11.44
N SER A 49 -6.82 -11.13 10.23
CA SER A 49 -6.76 -12.21 9.26
C SER A 49 -6.94 -11.67 7.85
N ALA A 50 -5.96 -11.90 6.98
CA ALA A 50 -6.09 -11.55 5.57
C ALA A 50 -5.21 -12.39 4.64
N THR A 51 -5.71 -12.63 3.44
CA THR A 51 -4.98 -13.32 2.38
C THR A 51 -4.54 -12.34 1.31
N LEU A 52 -3.25 -12.35 0.97
CA LEU A 52 -2.71 -11.54 -0.13
C LEU A 52 -3.29 -12.01 -1.48
N ILE A 53 -3.81 -11.07 -2.26
CA ILE A 53 -4.37 -11.34 -3.60
C ILE A 53 -3.23 -11.45 -4.62
N LYS A 54 -2.42 -10.40 -4.73
CA LYS A 54 -1.30 -10.29 -5.67
C LYS A 54 -0.27 -9.32 -5.17
N TRP A 55 1.01 -9.61 -5.42
CA TRP A 55 2.07 -8.63 -5.19
C TRP A 55 2.00 -7.50 -6.21
N THR A 56 2.32 -6.29 -5.75
CA THR A 56 2.44 -5.08 -6.57
C THR A 56 3.81 -4.44 -6.34
N LYS A 57 4.07 -3.25 -6.91
CA LYS A 57 5.27 -2.43 -6.59
C LYS A 57 6.61 -3.17 -6.82
N GLY A 58 6.65 -4.11 -7.77
CA GLY A 58 7.85 -4.86 -8.16
C GLY A 58 8.28 -5.99 -7.21
N PHE A 59 7.45 -6.34 -6.22
CA PHE A 59 7.61 -7.52 -5.37
C PHE A 59 7.04 -8.77 -6.05
N CYS A 60 7.67 -9.93 -5.81
CA CYS A 60 7.21 -11.22 -6.31
C CYS A 60 7.70 -12.33 -5.36
N ALA A 61 7.20 -12.32 -4.11
CA ALA A 61 7.50 -13.40 -3.18
C ALA A 61 6.63 -14.62 -3.49
N TYR A 62 7.18 -15.82 -3.42
CA TYR A 62 6.45 -17.06 -3.68
C TYR A 62 5.94 -17.73 -2.39
N GLY A 63 4.98 -18.65 -2.54
CA GLY A 63 4.47 -19.44 -1.42
C GLY A 63 3.46 -18.74 -0.51
N TYR A 64 2.84 -17.63 -0.96
CA TYR A 64 1.80 -16.88 -0.24
C TYR A 64 0.37 -17.29 -0.60
N THR A 65 0.17 -17.92 -1.75
CA THR A 65 -1.17 -18.24 -2.27
C THR A 65 -1.98 -19.05 -1.25
N GLY A 66 -3.17 -18.56 -0.90
CA GLY A 66 -4.08 -19.21 0.04
C GLY A 66 -3.66 -19.14 1.51
N LYS A 67 -2.58 -18.43 1.85
CA LYS A 67 -2.13 -18.29 3.24
C LYS A 67 -2.62 -16.99 3.87
N ASP A 68 -2.89 -17.06 5.17
CA ASP A 68 -3.10 -15.87 5.98
C ASP A 68 -1.76 -15.21 6.29
N ILE A 69 -1.59 -13.95 5.87
CA ILE A 69 -0.35 -13.21 6.06
C ILE A 69 -0.07 -12.93 7.55
N VAL A 70 -1.12 -12.78 8.36
CA VAL A 70 -0.98 -12.56 9.80
C VAL A 70 -0.45 -13.81 10.49
N GLU A 71 -0.93 -14.98 10.08
CA GLU A 71 -0.44 -16.26 10.60
C GLU A 71 1.01 -16.51 10.19
N VAL A 72 1.36 -16.28 8.92
CA VAL A 72 2.76 -16.42 8.45
C VAL A 72 3.70 -15.49 9.21
N PHE A 73 3.25 -14.26 9.55
CA PHE A 73 4.04 -13.35 10.37
C PHE A 73 4.12 -13.80 11.84
N ARG A 74 3.05 -14.31 12.41
CA ARG A 74 3.04 -14.86 13.78
C ARG A 74 3.97 -16.06 13.92
N ASP A 75 3.98 -16.96 12.93
CA ASP A 75 4.90 -18.08 12.88
C ASP A 75 6.36 -17.60 12.85
N ALA A 76 6.65 -16.59 12.02
CA ALA A 76 7.96 -15.96 11.97
C ALA A 76 8.39 -15.34 13.31
N CYS A 77 7.50 -14.63 14.02
CA CYS A 77 7.75 -14.12 15.37
C CYS A 77 8.05 -15.24 16.38
N SER A 78 7.33 -16.36 16.30
CA SER A 78 7.55 -17.51 17.17
C SER A 78 8.93 -18.14 16.94
N LEU A 79 9.38 -18.24 15.69
CA LEU A 79 10.72 -18.78 15.34
C LEU A 79 11.86 -17.93 15.92
N VAL A 80 11.66 -16.63 16.06
CA VAL A 80 12.65 -15.70 16.63
C VAL A 80 12.48 -15.51 18.14
N LYS A 81 11.62 -16.31 18.79
CA LYS A 81 11.32 -16.25 20.22
C LYS A 81 10.74 -14.89 20.67
N LEU A 82 9.90 -14.28 19.84
CA LEU A 82 9.11 -13.11 20.21
C LEU A 82 7.69 -13.53 20.60
N GLU A 83 7.28 -13.19 21.82
CA GLU A 83 5.88 -13.30 22.21
C GLU A 83 5.12 -12.04 21.82
N ILE A 84 4.26 -12.15 20.82
CA ILE A 84 3.46 -11.04 20.32
C ILE A 84 1.99 -11.20 20.73
N GLY A 85 1.32 -10.07 20.98
CA GLY A 85 -0.10 -10.04 21.24
C GLY A 85 -0.93 -10.10 19.95
N THR A 86 -1.98 -9.29 19.90
CA THR A 86 -2.83 -9.16 18.70
C THR A 86 -2.06 -8.48 17.57
N ILE A 87 -2.08 -9.07 16.37
CA ILE A 87 -1.64 -8.41 15.14
C ILE A 87 -2.87 -7.93 14.39
N THR A 88 -2.97 -6.62 14.19
CA THR A 88 -3.99 -6.00 13.34
C THR A 88 -3.36 -5.64 12.00
N LEU A 89 -3.86 -6.23 10.92
CA LEU A 89 -3.38 -5.92 9.57
C LEU A 89 -4.15 -4.73 9.00
N ILE A 90 -3.43 -3.71 8.53
CA ILE A 90 -4.03 -2.53 7.88
C ILE A 90 -3.33 -2.19 6.58
N ASN A 91 -4.06 -1.58 5.65
CA ASN A 91 -3.47 -0.93 4.47
C ASN A 91 -2.84 0.42 4.89
N ASP A 92 -1.79 0.87 4.18
CA ASP A 92 -1.12 2.15 4.46
C ASP A 92 -2.03 3.37 4.32
N THR A 93 -2.91 3.36 3.33
CA THR A 93 -3.85 4.46 3.07
C THR A 93 -4.92 4.53 4.15
N VAL A 94 -5.35 3.37 4.66
CA VAL A 94 -6.20 3.26 5.85
C VAL A 94 -5.46 3.76 7.09
N GLY A 95 -4.21 3.33 7.30
CA GLY A 95 -3.38 3.81 8.40
C GLY A 95 -3.16 5.32 8.36
N THR A 96 -2.99 5.88 7.16
CA THR A 96 -2.85 7.33 6.92
C THR A 96 -4.11 8.08 7.34
N LEU A 97 -5.29 7.59 6.92
CA LEU A 97 -6.58 8.16 7.33
C LEU A 97 -6.74 8.09 8.85
N LEU A 98 -6.55 6.90 9.44
CA LEU A 98 -6.73 6.69 10.88
C LEU A 98 -5.79 7.58 11.70
N ALA A 99 -4.51 7.68 11.32
CA ALA A 99 -3.53 8.51 12.01
C ALA A 99 -3.92 9.99 11.99
N CYS A 100 -4.45 10.49 10.87
CA CYS A 100 -4.96 11.87 10.79
C CYS A 100 -6.22 12.06 11.65
N SER A 101 -7.13 11.09 11.61
CA SER A 101 -8.39 11.13 12.38
C SER A 101 -8.21 11.17 13.89
N LEU A 102 -7.04 10.75 14.41
CA LEU A 102 -6.71 10.87 15.84
C LEU A 102 -6.65 12.33 16.31
N ASN A 103 -6.27 13.26 15.43
CA ASN A 103 -6.14 14.68 15.75
C ASN A 103 -7.25 15.54 15.14
N ASP A 104 -7.85 15.08 14.04
CA ASP A 104 -8.92 15.78 13.34
C ASP A 104 -10.08 14.84 13.01
N ASN A 105 -11.14 14.93 13.80
CA ASN A 105 -12.36 14.13 13.63
C ASN A 105 -13.11 14.42 12.31
N SER A 106 -12.75 15.47 11.56
CA SER A 106 -13.31 15.73 10.23
C SER A 106 -12.59 14.97 9.12
N CYS A 107 -11.41 14.39 9.40
CA CYS A 107 -10.64 13.63 8.43
C CYS A 107 -11.40 12.37 8.01
N SER A 108 -11.87 12.37 6.76
CA SER A 108 -12.70 11.29 6.21
C SER A 108 -12.08 10.61 4.99
N VAL A 109 -10.91 11.09 4.53
CA VAL A 109 -10.20 10.57 3.35
C VAL A 109 -8.70 10.49 3.63
N GLY A 110 -8.10 9.33 3.35
CA GLY A 110 -6.67 9.12 3.26
C GLY A 110 -6.24 8.99 1.80
N LEU A 111 -5.10 9.59 1.46
CA LEU A 111 -4.55 9.61 0.11
C LEU A 111 -3.06 9.27 0.18
N VAL A 112 -2.63 8.33 -0.67
CA VAL A 112 -1.21 8.03 -0.87
C VAL A 112 -0.86 8.35 -2.32
N VAL A 113 0.09 9.27 -2.51
CA VAL A 113 0.71 9.59 -3.80
C VAL A 113 2.22 9.45 -3.65
N ALA A 114 2.74 8.26 -3.90
CA ALA A 114 4.15 7.93 -3.71
C ALA A 114 4.60 6.94 -4.80
N THR A 115 5.32 5.87 -4.43
CA THR A 115 5.60 4.77 -5.37
C THR A 115 4.32 4.19 -5.97
N GLY A 116 3.25 4.11 -5.19
CA GLY A 116 1.90 3.76 -5.65
C GLY A 116 0.92 4.93 -5.53
N PHE A 117 -0.31 4.68 -5.96
CA PHE A 117 -1.43 5.62 -5.80
C PHE A 117 -2.63 4.88 -5.22
N ASN A 118 -3.18 5.39 -4.12
CA ASN A 118 -4.35 4.78 -3.49
C ASN A 118 -5.16 5.78 -2.65
N ILE A 119 -6.44 5.46 -2.44
CA ILE A 119 -7.39 6.26 -1.66
C ILE A 119 -8.11 5.34 -0.66
N ALA A 120 -8.28 5.83 0.56
CA ALA A 120 -9.16 5.24 1.56
C ALA A 120 -10.13 6.30 2.08
N TYR A 121 -11.35 5.92 2.45
CA TYR A 121 -12.32 6.88 2.98
C TYR A 121 -13.29 6.24 3.97
N MET A 122 -13.94 7.06 4.80
CA MET A 122 -15.02 6.61 5.68
C MET A 122 -16.33 6.50 4.90
N GLU A 123 -16.94 5.31 4.91
CA GLU A 123 -18.22 5.02 4.24
C GLU A 123 -19.26 4.56 5.25
N ARG A 124 -20.51 4.96 5.04
CA ARG A 124 -21.64 4.46 5.83
C ARG A 124 -21.90 3.01 5.47
N VAL A 125 -22.00 2.15 6.49
CA VAL A 125 -22.25 0.72 6.30
C VAL A 125 -23.51 0.46 5.46
N GLY A 126 -24.54 1.31 5.60
CA GLY A 126 -25.77 1.23 4.81
C GLY A 126 -25.60 1.39 3.29
N ASN A 127 -24.53 2.06 2.84
CA ASN A 127 -24.23 2.25 1.41
C ASN A 127 -23.53 1.04 0.78
N ILE A 128 -22.99 0.13 1.60
CA ILE A 128 -22.16 -0.97 1.12
C ILE A 128 -23.03 -2.18 0.81
N LEU A 129 -23.38 -2.35 -0.47
CA LEU A 129 -24.25 -3.45 -0.94
C LEU A 129 -23.70 -4.86 -0.66
N LYS A 130 -22.37 -4.99 -0.52
CA LYS A 130 -21.70 -6.27 -0.18
C LYS A 130 -21.89 -6.66 1.29
N LEU A 131 -22.25 -5.71 2.16
CA LEU A 131 -22.37 -5.90 3.61
C LEU A 131 -23.83 -5.71 4.08
N LYS A 132 -24.81 -6.15 3.27
CA LYS A 132 -26.24 -6.06 3.59
C LYS A 132 -26.60 -6.62 4.97
N SER A 133 -25.94 -7.68 5.40
CA SER A 133 -26.13 -8.28 6.73
C SER A 133 -25.82 -7.30 7.88
N LEU A 134 -24.96 -6.31 7.65
CA LEU A 134 -24.55 -5.30 8.62
C LEU A 134 -25.36 -4.00 8.53
N HIS A 135 -26.31 -3.87 7.59
CA HIS A 135 -27.10 -2.65 7.38
C HIS A 135 -27.99 -2.25 8.57
N LYS A 136 -28.29 -3.18 9.48
CA LYS A 136 -28.93 -2.86 10.78
C LYS A 136 -28.11 -1.86 11.61
N ASN A 137 -26.82 -1.72 11.30
CA ASN A 137 -25.91 -0.72 11.87
C ASN A 137 -25.85 0.57 11.01
N GLY A 138 -26.93 0.99 10.35
CA GLY A 138 -26.91 2.00 9.28
C GLY A 138 -26.24 3.36 9.59
N ASN A 139 -26.12 3.74 10.86
CA ASN A 139 -25.41 4.95 11.30
C ASN A 139 -23.90 4.74 11.55
N LYS A 140 -23.41 3.51 11.51
CA LYS A 140 -21.98 3.21 11.67
C LYS A 140 -21.26 3.45 10.35
N GLU A 141 -20.05 3.98 10.48
CA GLU A 141 -19.12 4.13 9.37
C GLU A 141 -18.04 3.07 9.45
N ILE A 142 -17.48 2.73 8.31
CA ILE A 142 -16.36 1.81 8.16
C ILE A 142 -15.35 2.42 7.19
N CYS A 143 -14.07 2.28 7.49
CA CYS A 143 -13.02 2.71 6.59
C CYS A 143 -12.95 1.74 5.40
N LEU A 144 -13.09 2.27 4.19
CA LEU A 144 -12.92 1.54 2.94
C LEU A 144 -11.58 1.86 2.31
N ASN A 145 -10.78 0.82 2.10
CA ASN A 145 -9.66 0.86 1.16
C ASN A 145 -10.19 0.60 -0.25
N THR A 146 -9.98 1.55 -1.16
CA THR A 146 -10.55 1.46 -2.51
C THR A 146 -9.69 0.63 -3.46
N GLU A 147 -8.38 0.53 -3.22
CA GLU A 147 -7.40 0.01 -4.19
C GLU A 147 -7.59 0.64 -5.59
N VAL A 148 -7.87 1.96 -5.63
CA VAL A 148 -8.24 2.71 -6.84
C VAL A 148 -7.17 2.68 -7.94
N GLY A 149 -5.94 2.26 -7.63
CA GLY A 149 -4.89 2.07 -8.63
C GLY A 149 -5.30 1.16 -9.80
N ALA A 150 -6.20 0.19 -9.57
CA ALA A 150 -6.74 -0.71 -10.60
C ALA A 150 -7.92 -0.13 -11.41
N PHE A 151 -8.36 1.11 -11.13
CA PHE A 151 -9.40 1.77 -11.90
C PHE A 151 -8.97 1.87 -13.37
N GLY A 152 -9.84 1.47 -14.30
CA GLY A 152 -9.53 1.45 -15.73
C GLY A 152 -8.92 0.16 -16.28
N ASP A 153 -8.59 -0.82 -15.43
CA ASP A 153 -8.09 -2.13 -15.90
C ASP A 153 -9.12 -2.88 -16.78
N ASP A 154 -10.39 -2.50 -16.73
CA ASP A 154 -11.48 -3.02 -17.58
C ASP A 154 -11.64 -2.27 -18.92
N GLY A 155 -10.73 -1.34 -19.22
CA GLY A 155 -10.69 -0.58 -20.47
C GLY A 155 -11.63 0.63 -20.53
N LYS A 156 -12.42 0.90 -19.47
CA LYS A 156 -13.42 1.98 -19.50
C LYS A 156 -12.85 3.40 -19.55
N ILE A 157 -11.55 3.57 -19.29
CA ILE A 157 -10.86 4.86 -19.34
C ILE A 157 -9.84 4.93 -20.48
N ASP A 158 -9.93 4.02 -21.45
CA ASP A 158 -8.94 3.91 -22.52
C ASP A 158 -8.86 5.17 -23.38
N ASP A 159 -9.98 5.89 -23.52
CA ASP A 159 -10.06 7.17 -24.24
C ASP A 159 -9.19 8.27 -23.60
N TYR A 160 -8.79 8.12 -22.33
CA TYR A 160 -7.92 9.05 -21.62
C TYR A 160 -6.44 8.62 -21.63
N LYS A 161 -6.12 7.42 -22.16
CA LYS A 161 -4.73 6.94 -22.25
C LYS A 161 -4.04 7.54 -23.46
N THR A 162 -2.86 8.11 -23.24
CA THR A 162 -1.99 8.51 -24.34
C THR A 162 -1.21 7.30 -24.87
N LYS A 163 -0.55 7.47 -26.03
CA LYS A 163 0.40 6.48 -26.55
C LYS A 163 1.55 6.16 -25.57
N PHE A 164 1.88 7.10 -24.68
CA PHE A 164 2.95 6.94 -23.70
C PHE A 164 2.51 6.08 -22.52
N ASP A 165 1.26 6.20 -22.09
CA ASP A 165 0.66 5.34 -21.07
C ASP A 165 0.58 3.90 -21.57
N VAL A 166 0.16 3.72 -22.83
CA VAL A 166 0.12 2.40 -23.49
C VAL A 166 1.52 1.80 -23.61
N LEU A 167 2.53 2.58 -24.00
CA LEU A 167 3.91 2.12 -24.06
C LEU A 167 4.46 1.74 -22.67
N LEU A 168 4.17 2.55 -21.66
CA LEU A 168 4.59 2.29 -20.29
C LEU A 168 3.94 1.01 -19.75
N ASP A 169 2.64 0.83 -19.94
CA ASP A 169 1.92 -0.37 -19.51
C ASP A 169 2.48 -1.62 -20.17
N ASN A 170 2.72 -1.58 -21.49
CA ASN A 170 3.27 -2.68 -22.26
C ASN A 170 4.67 -3.12 -21.79
N ASN A 171 5.47 -2.18 -21.29
CA ASN A 171 6.82 -2.44 -20.76
C ASN A 171 6.84 -2.68 -19.25
N SER A 172 5.70 -2.59 -18.57
CA SER A 172 5.60 -2.80 -17.13
C SER A 172 5.56 -4.28 -16.76
N ILE A 173 5.94 -4.59 -15.52
CA ILE A 173 5.88 -5.96 -14.98
C ILE A 173 4.44 -6.47 -14.88
N ASN A 174 3.48 -5.54 -14.71
CA ASN A 174 2.07 -5.80 -14.48
C ASN A 174 1.22 -5.27 -15.64
N LYS A 175 1.54 -5.66 -16.87
CA LYS A 175 0.81 -5.25 -18.09
C LYS A 175 -0.71 -5.45 -17.94
N GLY A 176 -1.48 -4.46 -18.38
CA GLY A 176 -2.95 -4.45 -18.31
C GLY A 176 -3.52 -4.39 -16.88
N ASN A 177 -2.69 -4.09 -15.87
CA ASN A 177 -3.12 -3.94 -14.49
C ASN A 177 -2.62 -2.60 -13.91
N GLN A 178 -3.30 -2.11 -12.88
CA GLN A 178 -2.92 -0.86 -12.18
C GLN A 178 -2.90 0.36 -13.12
N THR A 179 -3.89 0.45 -14.02
CA THR A 179 -3.97 1.48 -15.06
C THR A 179 -3.93 2.89 -14.47
N PHE A 180 -4.78 3.19 -13.50
CA PHE A 180 -4.83 4.51 -12.87
C PHE A 180 -3.58 4.84 -12.05
N GLU A 181 -3.03 3.84 -11.35
CA GLU A 181 -1.75 4.02 -10.62
C GLU A 181 -0.60 4.37 -11.56
N LYS A 182 -0.53 3.76 -12.74
CA LYS A 182 0.50 4.05 -13.76
C LYS A 182 0.42 5.46 -14.32
N MET A 183 -0.77 6.04 -14.36
CA MET A 183 -1.00 7.40 -14.86
C MET A 183 -0.67 8.48 -13.82
N ILE A 184 -0.57 8.13 -12.53
CA ILE A 184 -0.47 9.12 -11.43
C ILE A 184 0.77 8.93 -10.55
N SER A 185 1.15 7.69 -10.23
CA SER A 185 2.13 7.44 -9.17
C SER A 185 3.56 7.81 -9.55
N GLY A 186 4.34 8.17 -8.53
CA GLY A 186 5.73 8.58 -8.68
C GLY A 186 6.64 7.51 -9.29
N MET A 187 6.30 6.22 -9.18
CA MET A 187 7.07 5.14 -9.82
C MET A 187 7.06 5.25 -11.35
N TYR A 188 5.97 5.78 -11.92
CA TYR A 188 5.74 5.77 -13.37
C TYR A 188 5.91 7.14 -14.02
N LEU A 189 5.80 8.24 -13.25
CA LEU A 189 5.99 9.62 -13.75
C LEU A 189 7.34 9.82 -14.47
N VAL A 190 8.43 9.25 -13.95
CA VAL A 190 9.76 9.36 -14.58
C VAL A 190 9.79 8.65 -15.93
N SER A 191 9.20 7.45 -16.03
CA SER A 191 9.12 6.71 -17.28
C SER A 191 8.25 7.43 -18.31
N LEU A 192 7.12 8.03 -17.88
CA LEU A 192 6.30 8.89 -18.75
C LEU A 192 7.11 10.09 -19.26
N ARG A 193 7.87 10.76 -18.38
CA ARG A 193 8.70 11.91 -18.75
C ARG A 193 9.76 11.56 -19.79
N LEU A 194 10.43 10.41 -19.65
CA LEU A 194 11.45 9.93 -20.58
C LEU A 194 10.84 9.55 -21.93
N ASN A 195 9.65 8.94 -21.94
CA ASN A 195 8.94 8.61 -23.17
C ASN A 195 8.46 9.87 -23.92
N LEU A 196 8.13 10.95 -23.20
CA LEU A 196 7.73 12.24 -23.78
C LEU A 196 8.90 12.99 -24.43
N GLN A 197 10.11 12.93 -23.86
CA GLN A 197 11.31 13.56 -24.43
C GLN A 197 12.53 12.63 -24.34
N PRO A 198 12.68 11.70 -25.30
CA PRO A 198 13.83 10.82 -25.37
C PRO A 198 15.13 11.64 -25.49
N GLY A 199 16.10 11.38 -24.62
CA GLY A 199 17.42 12.03 -24.66
C GLY A 199 17.57 13.28 -23.81
N LEU A 200 16.52 13.75 -23.12
CA LEU A 200 16.70 14.75 -22.08
C LEU A 200 17.43 14.10 -20.89
N PRO A 201 18.56 14.66 -20.40
CA PRO A 201 19.20 14.13 -19.21
C PRO A 201 18.20 14.13 -18.05
N LEU A 202 18.20 13.06 -17.26
CA LEU A 202 17.53 13.03 -15.96
C LEU A 202 18.22 14.08 -15.09
N GLY A 203 17.77 15.33 -15.19
CA GLY A 203 18.34 16.45 -14.49
C GLY A 203 18.15 16.29 -13.00
N TYR A 204 19.08 15.60 -12.35
CA TYR A 204 19.54 16.05 -11.04
C TYR A 204 20.57 17.14 -11.30
N SER A 205 20.10 18.34 -11.62
CA SER A 205 20.92 19.52 -11.26
C SER A 205 21.10 19.42 -9.76
N ASN A 206 22.36 19.39 -9.28
CA ASN A 206 22.69 19.46 -7.86
C ASN A 206 21.79 20.49 -7.16
N VAL A 207 20.73 20.02 -6.52
CA VAL A 207 19.92 20.87 -5.65
C VAL A 207 20.70 20.91 -4.37
N GLU A 208 21.52 21.95 -4.21
CA GLU A 208 21.99 22.33 -2.89
C GLU A 208 20.77 22.38 -1.98
N ASN A 209 20.81 21.54 -0.95
CA ASN A 209 19.74 21.28 -0.02
C ASN A 209 19.50 22.54 0.84
N THR A 210 18.82 23.53 0.27
CA THR A 210 18.53 24.83 0.91
C THR A 210 17.18 24.86 1.62
N GLY A 211 16.49 23.71 1.73
CA GLY A 211 15.25 23.59 2.50
C GLY A 211 14.07 24.43 1.98
N LYS A 212 14.16 24.99 0.77
CA LYS A 212 13.08 25.75 0.16
C LYS A 212 12.51 25.00 -1.04
N ILE A 213 11.26 24.56 -0.92
CA ILE A 213 10.45 24.05 -2.03
C ILE A 213 10.35 25.19 -3.05
N LYS A 214 11.00 25.05 -4.22
CA LYS A 214 10.73 25.92 -5.36
C LYS A 214 9.53 25.38 -6.11
N ILE A 215 8.42 26.13 -6.04
CA ILE A 215 7.29 25.96 -6.94
C ILE A 215 7.81 26.23 -8.36
N VAL A 216 7.69 25.25 -9.24
CA VAL A 216 7.95 25.45 -10.67
C VAL A 216 6.71 26.13 -11.23
N GLU A 217 6.76 27.46 -11.36
CA GLU A 217 5.74 28.20 -12.08
C GLU A 217 5.87 27.92 -13.59
N GLY A 218 4.79 27.39 -14.17
CA GLY A 218 4.54 27.42 -15.61
C GLY A 218 4.73 26.08 -16.34
N VAL A 219 3.62 25.46 -16.74
CA VAL A 219 3.18 25.43 -18.15
C VAL A 219 1.65 25.41 -18.14
N ILE A 220 1.03 26.49 -18.61
CA ILE A 220 -0.36 26.52 -19.11
C ILE A 220 -0.29 26.10 -20.58
#